data_AF-A0A8B5WWL7-F1
#
_entry.id   AF-A0A8B5WWL7-F1
#
_cell.length_a   1.000
_cell.length_b   1.000
_cell.length_c   1.000
_cell.angle_alpha   90.00
_cell.angle_beta   90.00
_cell.angle_gamma   90.00
#
_symmetry.space_group_name_H-M   'P 1'
#
loop_
_entity.id
_entity.type
_entity.pdbx_description
1 polymer ?
#
loop_
_entity_poly.entity_id
_entity_poly.type
_entity_poly.pdbx_seq_one_letter_code
_entity_poly.pdbx_strand_id
1 'polypeptide(L)'
;MKMSPTKKLCIITIAGVIAVAACHTGPPEIPEELTSAEFFQRAQEAVDQENWDHALAYYVEFLERYPDDLQNVVAAEYEIAFIYYRRGERTIARERFNALLARYDEPGSGRLPDWPAVLAERILEIMDESEAAQTSS
;
A
#
# COMPACT_ATOMS: atom_id res chain seq x y z
N MET A 1 48.36 -59.30 9.02
CA MET A 1 47.10 -59.25 9.81
C MET A 1 46.87 -57.79 10.20
N LYS A 2 45.80 -57.16 9.70
CA LYS A 2 45.59 -55.71 9.75
C LYS A 2 44.22 -55.45 10.40
N MET A 3 44.23 -54.99 11.64
CA MET A 3 43.04 -54.56 12.39
C MET A 3 43.07 -53.03 12.46
N SER A 4 42.05 -52.39 11.89
CA SER A 4 41.83 -50.94 11.92
C SER A 4 41.02 -50.53 13.16
N PRO A 5 41.38 -49.45 13.88
CA PRO A 5 40.54 -48.87 14.90
C PRO A 5 39.59 -47.79 14.34
N THR A 6 38.30 -48.08 14.50
CA THR A 6 37.26 -47.30 15.18
C THR A 6 37.13 -45.77 14.99
N LYS A 7 35.90 -45.42 14.57
CA LYS A 7 35.09 -44.22 14.85
C LYS A 7 35.64 -42.87 14.38
N LYS A 8 35.23 -42.51 13.16
CA LYS A 8 35.20 -41.12 12.68
C LYS A 8 34.19 -40.32 13.53
N LEU A 9 34.75 -39.34 14.21
CA LEU A 9 34.15 -38.14 14.77
C LEU A 9 33.12 -37.53 13.79
N CYS A 10 31.83 -37.53 14.14
CA CYS A 10 30.78 -36.83 13.39
C CYS A 10 30.69 -35.39 13.89
N ILE A 11 31.21 -34.48 13.07
CA ILE A 11 31.30 -33.03 13.25
C ILE A 11 30.07 -32.37 12.60
N ILE A 12 29.31 -31.62 13.43
CA ILE A 12 28.66 -30.31 13.19
C ILE A 12 27.46 -30.21 12.20
N THR A 13 26.48 -29.41 12.65
CA THR A 13 25.58 -28.49 11.92
C THR A 13 24.17 -28.98 11.55
N ILE A 14 23.19 -28.72 12.42
CA ILE A 14 21.80 -28.46 11.99
C ILE A 14 21.66 -26.93 11.96
N ALA A 15 22.10 -26.34 10.85
CA ALA A 15 21.87 -24.93 10.53
C ALA A 15 20.43 -24.77 10.02
N GLY A 16 19.84 -23.62 10.35
CA GLY A 16 18.43 -23.30 10.21
C GLY A 16 17.85 -23.49 8.80
N VAL A 17 16.69 -24.14 8.76
CA VAL A 17 15.75 -23.98 7.66
C VAL A 17 14.87 -22.77 8.03
N ILE A 18 15.38 -21.57 7.75
CA ILE A 18 14.54 -20.37 7.68
C ILE A 18 13.93 -20.39 6.28
N ALA A 19 12.65 -20.80 6.19
CA ALA A 19 11.89 -20.73 4.96
C ALA A 19 11.57 -19.26 4.64
N VAL A 20 12.42 -18.61 3.86
CA VAL A 20 12.10 -17.36 3.15
C VAL A 20 11.24 -17.70 1.93
N ALA A 21 9.94 -17.88 2.17
CA ALA A 21 8.96 -18.07 1.11
C ALA A 21 7.88 -17.00 1.24
N ALA A 22 8.20 -15.75 0.91
CA ALA A 22 7.20 -14.71 0.67
C ALA A 22 7.81 -13.50 -0.07
N CYS A 23 8.39 -13.75 -1.24
CA CYS A 23 8.61 -12.68 -2.22
C CYS A 23 8.02 -13.17 -3.53
N HIS A 24 6.69 -13.12 -3.67
CA HIS A 24 6.09 -13.17 -5.00
C HIS A 24 6.20 -11.76 -5.60
N THR A 25 7.35 -11.50 -6.24
CA THR A 25 7.67 -10.25 -6.93
C THR A 25 7.12 -10.30 -8.35
N GLY A 26 5.89 -9.82 -8.53
CA GLY A 26 5.25 -9.65 -9.84
C GLY A 26 3.98 -8.81 -9.70
N PRO A 27 3.50 -8.12 -10.75
CA PRO A 27 2.21 -7.43 -10.69
C PRO A 27 1.08 -8.40 -10.33
N PRO A 28 0.03 -7.96 -9.60
CA PRO A 28 -1.11 -8.84 -9.34
C PRO A 28 -1.80 -9.18 -10.65
N GLU A 29 -2.21 -10.44 -10.79
CA GLU A 29 -3.15 -10.84 -11.84
C GLU A 29 -4.55 -10.37 -11.42
N ILE A 30 -5.06 -9.32 -12.07
CA ILE A 30 -6.37 -8.75 -11.76
C ILE A 30 -7.44 -9.42 -12.64
N PRO A 31 -8.40 -10.18 -12.08
CA PRO A 31 -9.49 -10.77 -12.85
C PRO A 31 -10.31 -9.70 -13.60
N GLU A 32 -10.80 -10.02 -14.80
CA GLU A 32 -11.55 -9.08 -15.64
C GLU A 32 -12.88 -8.64 -14.99
N GLU A 33 -13.55 -9.55 -14.30
CA GLU A 33 -14.92 -9.38 -13.79
C GLU A 33 -14.99 -9.08 -12.29
N LEU A 34 -13.97 -8.43 -11.71
CA LEU A 34 -14.02 -8.02 -10.31
C LEU A 34 -15.06 -6.93 -10.09
N THR A 35 -15.91 -7.11 -9.07
CA THR A 35 -16.84 -6.08 -8.58
C THR A 35 -16.10 -4.95 -7.86
N SER A 36 -16.75 -3.78 -7.72
CA SER A 36 -16.23 -2.64 -6.94
C SER A 36 -15.78 -3.05 -5.52
N ALA A 37 -16.60 -3.81 -4.80
CA ALA A 37 -16.27 -4.29 -3.46
C ALA A 37 -15.07 -5.26 -3.44
N GLU A 38 -14.95 -6.10 -4.45
CA GLU A 38 -13.84 -7.05 -4.59
C GLU A 38 -12.50 -6.39 -4.89
N PHE A 39 -12.51 -5.25 -5.58
CA PHE A 39 -11.32 -4.41 -5.75
C PHE A 39 -10.85 -3.87 -4.40
N PHE A 40 -11.75 -3.28 -3.61
CA PHE A 40 -11.43 -2.75 -2.29
C PHE A 40 -10.91 -3.84 -1.34
N GLN A 41 -11.57 -5.00 -1.31
CA GLN A 41 -11.13 -6.12 -0.49
C GLN A 41 -9.69 -6.54 -0.81
N ARG A 42 -9.38 -6.73 -2.11
CA ARG A 42 -8.02 -7.14 -2.53
C ARG A 42 -6.97 -6.06 -2.30
N ALA A 43 -7.33 -4.80 -2.52
CA ALA A 43 -6.44 -3.67 -2.27
C ALA A 43 -6.09 -3.57 -0.77
N GLN A 44 -7.09 -3.70 0.11
CA GLN A 44 -6.90 -3.69 1.56
C GLN A 44 -6.10 -4.90 2.05
N GLU A 45 -6.36 -6.10 1.53
CA GLU A 45 -5.54 -7.28 1.82
C GLU A 45 -4.07 -7.08 1.44
N ALA A 46 -3.80 -6.38 0.33
CA ALA A 46 -2.45 -6.03 -0.08
C ALA A 46 -1.84 -4.96 0.85
N VAL A 47 -2.61 -3.96 1.29
CA VAL A 47 -2.19 -2.97 2.31
C VAL A 47 -1.82 -3.65 3.63
N ASP A 48 -2.64 -4.59 4.11
CA ASP A 48 -2.40 -5.35 5.35
C ASP A 48 -1.12 -6.20 5.28
N GLN A 49 -0.74 -6.62 4.08
CA GLN A 49 0.51 -7.34 3.81
C GLN A 49 1.70 -6.40 3.51
N GLU A 50 1.50 -5.08 3.61
CA GLU A 50 2.45 -4.04 3.22
C GLU A 50 2.94 -4.19 1.75
N ASN A 51 2.15 -4.86 0.91
CA ASN A 51 2.41 -5.01 -0.51
C ASN A 51 1.84 -3.81 -1.27
N TRP A 52 2.53 -2.68 -1.13
CA TRP A 52 2.10 -1.39 -1.66
C TRP A 52 1.89 -1.39 -3.17
N ASP A 53 2.73 -2.11 -3.92
CA ASP A 53 2.63 -2.16 -5.38
C ASP A 53 1.36 -2.90 -5.83
N HIS A 54 0.96 -3.97 -5.14
CA HIS A 54 -0.30 -4.67 -5.41
C HIS A 54 -1.50 -3.82 -5.02
N ALA A 55 -1.45 -3.18 -3.84
CA ALA A 55 -2.52 -2.30 -3.39
C ALA A 55 -2.75 -1.15 -4.40
N LEU A 56 -1.68 -0.51 -4.86
CA LEU A 56 -1.75 0.53 -5.88
C LEU A 56 -2.33 0.00 -7.19
N ALA A 57 -1.92 -1.18 -7.65
CA ALA A 57 -2.45 -1.78 -8.87
C ALA A 57 -3.98 -2.00 -8.79
N TYR A 58 -4.49 -2.51 -7.66
CA TYR A 58 -5.93 -2.68 -7.49
C TYR A 58 -6.69 -1.35 -7.42
N TYR A 59 -6.20 -0.36 -6.67
CA TYR A 59 -6.88 0.93 -6.60
C TYR A 59 -6.83 1.70 -7.92
N VAL A 60 -5.73 1.65 -8.66
CA VAL A 60 -5.61 2.30 -9.98
C VAL A 60 -6.56 1.65 -10.98
N GLU A 61 -6.59 0.32 -11.05
CA GLU A 61 -7.51 -0.39 -11.95
C GLU A 61 -8.98 -0.15 -11.56
N PHE A 62 -9.27 -0.05 -10.25
CA PHE A 62 -10.60 0.33 -9.77
C PHE A 62 -11.04 1.69 -10.34
N LEU A 63 -10.16 2.70 -10.32
CA LEU A 63 -10.46 4.03 -10.86
C LEU A 63 -10.74 3.99 -12.38
N GLU A 64 -10.12 3.06 -13.10
CA GLU A 64 -10.36 2.88 -14.54
C GLU A 64 -11.67 2.15 -14.84
N ARG A 65 -12.02 1.12 -14.05
CA ARG A 65 -13.20 0.27 -14.29
C ARG A 65 -14.49 0.80 -13.66
N TYR A 66 -14.39 1.59 -12.60
CA TYR A 66 -15.53 2.10 -11.84
C TYR A 66 -15.53 3.64 -11.69
N PRO A 67 -15.36 4.42 -12.78
CA PRO A 67 -15.27 5.88 -12.69
C PRO A 67 -16.56 6.54 -12.17
N ASP A 68 -17.70 5.86 -12.34
CA ASP A 68 -19.02 6.36 -11.90
C ASP A 68 -19.34 6.04 -10.43
N ASP A 69 -18.54 5.20 -9.77
CA ASP A 69 -18.68 4.88 -8.34
C ASP A 69 -18.03 5.98 -7.50
N LEU A 70 -18.58 7.20 -7.59
CA LEU A 70 -17.96 8.42 -7.06
C LEU A 70 -17.58 8.34 -5.58
N GLN A 71 -18.34 7.57 -4.77
CA GLN A 71 -18.05 7.40 -3.34
C GLN A 71 -16.76 6.59 -3.14
N ASN A 72 -16.60 5.50 -3.89
CA ASN A 72 -15.41 4.66 -3.81
C ASN A 72 -14.24 5.23 -4.61
N VAL A 73 -14.48 6.07 -5.61
CA VAL A 73 -13.42 6.81 -6.33
C VAL A 73 -12.63 7.70 -5.36
N VAL A 74 -13.30 8.55 -4.59
CA VAL A 74 -12.60 9.42 -3.63
C VAL A 74 -11.95 8.65 -2.48
N ALA A 75 -12.51 7.49 -2.12
CA ALA A 75 -11.90 6.57 -1.18
C ALA A 75 -10.59 5.97 -1.74
N ALA A 76 -10.60 5.47 -2.97
CA ALA A 76 -9.43 4.90 -3.63
C ALA A 76 -8.34 5.97 -3.86
N GLU A 77 -8.71 7.19 -4.23
CA GLU A 77 -7.76 8.30 -4.37
C GLU A 77 -7.07 8.65 -3.04
N TYR A 78 -7.82 8.66 -1.94
CA TYR A 78 -7.25 8.81 -0.60
C TYR A 78 -6.27 7.68 -0.29
N GLU A 79 -6.66 6.42 -0.52
CA GLU A 79 -5.82 5.26 -0.21
C GLU A 79 -4.53 5.26 -1.03
N ILE A 80 -4.60 5.61 -2.32
CA ILE A 80 -3.41 5.79 -3.17
C ILE A 80 -2.48 6.85 -2.58
N ALA A 81 -3.00 8.03 -2.23
CA ALA A 81 -2.22 9.10 -1.62
C ALA A 81 -1.58 8.67 -0.28
N PHE A 82 -2.35 7.95 0.54
CA PHE A 82 -1.90 7.42 1.81
C PHE A 82 -0.83 6.35 1.67
N ILE A 83 -0.91 5.48 0.66
CA ILE A 83 0.15 4.51 0.34
C ILE A 83 1.46 5.24 0.00
N TYR A 84 1.42 6.29 -0.83
CA TYR A 84 2.63 7.10 -1.11
C TYR A 84 3.18 7.76 0.17
N TYR A 85 2.31 8.25 1.04
CA TYR A 85 2.72 8.79 2.34
C TYR A 85 3.42 7.73 3.20
N ARG A 86 2.84 6.51 3.30
CA ARG A 86 3.39 5.36 4.03
C ARG A 86 4.74 4.91 3.48
N ARG A 87 4.98 5.05 2.17
CA ARG A 87 6.26 4.76 1.50
C ARG A 87 7.32 5.86 1.67
N GLY A 88 6.99 6.97 2.33
CA GLY A 88 7.90 8.11 2.48
C GLY A 88 8.01 8.99 1.23
N GLU A 89 7.19 8.73 0.20
CA GLU A 89 7.13 9.49 -1.04
C GLU A 89 6.29 10.76 -0.87
N ARG A 90 6.73 11.63 0.06
CA ARG A 90 5.94 12.76 0.58
C ARG A 90 5.50 13.75 -0.49
N THR A 91 6.34 14.02 -1.49
CA THR A 91 5.98 14.92 -2.60
C THR A 91 4.79 14.38 -3.37
N ILE A 92 4.81 13.09 -3.74
CA ILE A 92 3.72 12.45 -4.49
C ILE A 92 2.46 12.38 -3.62
N ALA A 93 2.60 12.00 -2.34
CA ALA A 93 1.48 11.96 -1.42
C ALA A 93 0.78 13.32 -1.32
N ARG A 94 1.54 14.41 -1.16
CA ARG A 94 1.02 15.79 -1.09
C ARG A 94 0.27 16.17 -2.35
N GLU A 95 0.85 15.92 -3.52
CA GLU A 95 0.21 16.18 -4.81
C GLU A 95 -1.13 15.45 -4.93
N ARG A 96 -1.16 14.16 -4.54
CA ARG A 96 -2.38 13.34 -4.59
C ARG A 96 -3.44 13.77 -3.59
N PHE A 97 -3.08 14.08 -2.35
CA PHE A 97 -4.02 14.61 -1.36
C PHE A 97 -4.61 15.95 -1.79
N ASN A 98 -3.79 16.87 -2.32
CA ASN A 98 -4.29 18.15 -2.84
C ASN A 98 -5.21 17.95 -4.04
N ALA A 99 -4.90 17.01 -4.95
CA ALA A 99 -5.76 16.69 -6.07
C ALA A 99 -7.11 16.11 -5.62
N LEU A 100 -7.12 15.23 -4.61
CA LEU A 100 -8.34 14.73 -3.99
C LEU A 100 -9.18 15.88 -3.40
N LEU A 101 -8.57 16.77 -2.62
CA LEU A 101 -9.27 17.91 -2.00
C LEU A 101 -9.87 18.87 -3.03
N ALA A 102 -9.19 19.11 -4.15
CA ALA A 102 -9.71 19.94 -5.22
C ALA A 102 -11.06 19.42 -5.79
N ARG A 103 -11.32 18.10 -5.73
CA ARG A 103 -12.62 17.52 -6.15
C ARG A 103 -13.77 17.91 -5.21
N TYR A 104 -13.47 18.17 -3.94
CA TYR A 104 -14.47 18.59 -2.96
C TYR A 104 -14.88 20.06 -3.13
N ASP A 105 -14.07 20.86 -3.83
CA ASP A 105 -14.39 22.23 -4.20
C ASP A 105 -15.27 22.33 -5.47
N GLU A 106 -15.47 21.22 -6.19
CA GLU A 106 -16.26 21.20 -7.42
C GLU A 106 -17.78 21.27 -7.16
N PRO A 107 -18.55 21.94 -8.05
CA PRO A 107 -20.01 21.94 -7.96
C PRO A 107 -20.59 20.51 -7.96
N GLY A 108 -21.36 20.18 -6.93
CA GLY A 108 -22.00 18.86 -6.80
C GLY A 108 -21.25 17.85 -5.93
N SER A 109 -20.14 18.26 -5.30
CA SER A 109 -19.37 17.48 -4.32
C SER A 109 -20.14 17.12 -3.05
N GLY A 110 -21.26 17.80 -2.74
CA GLY A 110 -22.05 17.58 -1.52
C GLY A 110 -22.71 16.19 -1.37
N ARG A 111 -22.44 15.25 -2.28
CA ARG A 111 -22.84 13.84 -2.22
C ARG A 111 -21.67 12.88 -1.94
N LEU A 112 -20.44 13.41 -1.92
CA LEU A 112 -19.24 12.66 -1.61
C LEU A 112 -19.17 12.40 -0.09
N PRO A 113 -18.58 11.27 0.35
CA PRO A 113 -18.33 11.06 1.76
C PRO A 113 -17.30 12.09 2.29
N ASP A 114 -17.46 12.56 3.51
CA ASP A 114 -16.57 13.58 4.09
C ASP A 114 -15.20 13.02 4.49
N TRP A 115 -15.16 11.73 4.88
CA TRP A 115 -13.98 11.14 5.52
C TRP A 115 -12.69 11.21 4.69
N PRO A 116 -12.68 11.04 3.35
CA PRO A 116 -11.44 11.11 2.56
C PRO A 116 -10.81 12.51 2.63
N ALA A 117 -11.63 13.55 2.54
CA ALA A 117 -11.17 14.94 2.63
C ALA A 117 -10.62 15.25 4.02
N VAL A 118 -11.38 14.92 5.07
CA VAL A 118 -10.98 15.15 6.47
C VAL A 118 -9.66 14.47 6.80
N LEU A 119 -9.48 13.22 6.36
CA LEU A 119 -8.22 12.51 6.59
C LEU A 119 -7.07 13.05 5.73
N ALA A 120 -7.33 13.44 4.48
CA ALA A 120 -6.32 14.06 3.61
C ALA A 120 -5.77 15.36 4.20
N GLU A 121 -6.65 16.26 4.67
CA GLU A 121 -6.27 17.49 5.36
C GLU A 121 -5.38 17.18 6.57
N ARG A 122 -5.81 16.22 7.40
CA ARG A 122 -5.06 15.85 8.60
C ARG A 122 -3.66 15.31 8.28
N ILE A 123 -3.53 14.51 7.23
CA ILE A 123 -2.22 14.00 6.82
C ILE A 123 -1.34 15.13 6.28
N LEU A 124 -1.88 16.08 5.51
CA LEU A 124 -1.15 17.26 5.04
C LEU A 124 -0.65 18.12 6.20
N GLU A 125 -1.46 18.35 7.23
CA GLU A 125 -1.05 19.06 8.45
C GLU A 125 0.14 18.35 9.13
N ILE A 126 0.05 17.03 9.32
CA ILE A 126 1.14 16.21 9.87
C ILE A 126 2.40 16.34 9.00
N MET A 127 2.24 16.43 7.68
CA MET A 127 3.36 16.62 6.77
C MET A 127 4.05 17.96 6.97
N ASP A 128 3.28 19.04 7.05
CA ASP A 128 3.79 20.40 7.25
C ASP A 128 4.51 20.54 8.59
N GLU A 129 3.94 19.99 9.67
CA GLU A 129 4.57 19.97 11.00
C GLU A 129 5.92 19.23 10.98
N SER A 130 5.96 18.07 10.31
CA SER A 130 7.19 17.26 10.21
C SER A 130 8.29 17.97 9.42
N GLU A 131 7.94 18.75 8.40
CA GLU A 131 8.88 19.51 7.57
C GLU A 131 9.39 20.73 8.34
N ALA A 132 8.51 21.46 9.03
CA ALA A 132 8.89 22.60 9.87
C ALA A 132 9.89 22.19 10.98
N ALA A 133 9.66 21.03 11.62
CA ALA A 133 10.56 20.50 12.64
C ALA A 133 11.97 20.15 12.08
N GLN A 134 12.03 19.59 10.86
CA GLN A 134 13.29 19.25 10.19
C GLN A 134 14.10 20.50 9.79
N THR A 135 13.42 21.58 9.40
CA THR A 135 14.09 22.84 9.01
C THR A 135 14.59 23.67 10.19
N SER A 136 14.15 23.35 11.41
CA SER A 136 14.50 24.08 12.65
C SER A 136 15.62 23.40 13.46
N SER A 137 16.17 22.28 12.96
CA SER A 137 17.25 21.50 13.58
C SER A 137 18.57 21.70 12.84
#